data_AF-A0A1V3PZ77-F1
#
_entry.id   AF-A0A1V3PZ77-F1
#
_cell.length_a   1.000
_cell.length_b   1.000
_cell.length_c   1.000
_cell.angle_alpha   90.00
_cell.angle_beta   90.00
_cell.angle_gamma   90.00
#
_symmetry.space_group_name_H-M   'P 1'
#
loop_
_entity.id
_entity.type
_entity.pdbx_description
1 polymer ?
#
loop_
_entity_poly.entity_id
_entity_poly.type
_entity_poly.pdbx_seq_one_letter_code
_entity_poly.pdbx_strand_id
1 'polypeptide(L)'
;MQDARRHDIDVFPIDVQCSDWDNTLITREEEPPAIQLGLRQVRGFSEEVARRMMVARAQRPFADIADLCARAAVDKRDQDLLAQASALRGLSQHRHHAH
;
A
#
# COMPACT_ATOMS: atom_id res chain seq x y z
N MET A 1 -18.51 -9.24 6.09
CA MET A 1 -17.35 -9.28 5.18
C MET A 1 -17.69 -10.26 4.07
N GLN A 2 -18.47 -9.80 3.10
CA GLN A 2 -19.16 -10.66 2.15
C GLN A 2 -19.22 -9.89 0.83
N ASP A 3 -19.07 -10.61 -0.28
CA ASP A 3 -19.11 -10.16 -1.68
C ASP A 3 -17.80 -9.67 -2.34
N ALA A 4 -16.77 -10.50 -2.32
CA ALA A 4 -15.66 -10.42 -3.30
C ALA A 4 -15.27 -11.78 -3.90
N ARG A 5 -16.24 -12.70 -4.04
CA ARG A 5 -16.06 -13.98 -4.75
C ARG A 5 -17.07 -14.12 -5.89
N ARG A 6 -17.08 -13.15 -6.81
CA ARG A 6 -17.95 -13.25 -8.01
C ARG A 6 -17.22 -13.17 -9.33
N HIS A 7 -15.91 -12.92 -9.36
CA HIS A 7 -15.15 -12.86 -10.59
C HIS A 7 -13.77 -13.49 -10.39
N ASP A 8 -13.25 -14.12 -11.44
CA ASP A 8 -11.93 -14.73 -11.62
C ASP A 8 -10.78 -13.68 -11.57
N ILE A 9 -10.94 -12.67 -10.72
CA ILE A 9 -10.11 -11.48 -10.64
C ILE A 9 -9.38 -11.54 -9.32
N ASP A 10 -8.06 -11.67 -9.40
CA ASP A 10 -7.20 -11.62 -8.23
C ASP A 10 -7.25 -10.25 -7.59
N VAL A 11 -7.29 -10.20 -6.26
CA VAL A 11 -7.31 -8.95 -5.50
C VAL A 11 -6.07 -8.88 -4.64
N PHE A 12 -5.18 -7.95 -4.97
CA PHE A 12 -3.97 -7.70 -4.19
C PHE A 12 -4.26 -6.81 -2.98
N PRO A 13 -3.70 -7.12 -1.81
CA PRO A 13 -3.88 -6.33 -0.60
C PRO A 13 -3.22 -4.96 -0.75
N ILE A 14 -3.63 -4.01 0.09
CA ILE A 14 -3.01 -2.69 0.17
C ILE A 14 -1.53 -2.86 0.55
N ASP A 15 -0.63 -2.16 -0.13
CA ASP A 15 0.80 -2.07 0.24
C ASP A 15 1.32 -0.66 -0.02
N VAL A 16 2.01 -0.08 0.96
CA VAL A 16 2.52 1.30 0.87
C VAL A 16 3.52 1.53 -0.28
N GLN A 17 4.16 0.48 -0.77
CA GLN A 17 5.14 0.57 -1.85
C GLN A 17 4.51 0.63 -3.24
N CYS A 18 3.29 0.12 -3.43
CA CYS A 18 2.67 0.04 -4.76
C CYS A 18 1.20 0.47 -4.84
N SER A 19 0.43 0.46 -3.75
CA SER A 19 -0.98 0.89 -3.78
C SER A 19 -1.09 2.40 -3.94
N ASP A 20 -1.84 2.85 -4.94
CA ASP A 20 -2.26 4.26 -5.06
C ASP A 20 -3.38 4.59 -4.06
N TRP A 21 -3.92 5.81 -4.12
CA TRP A 21 -5.09 6.19 -3.33
C TRP A 21 -6.32 5.38 -3.72
N ASP A 22 -6.61 5.31 -5.02
CA ASP A 22 -7.71 4.55 -5.59
C ASP A 22 -7.33 3.11 -5.91
N ASN A 23 -8.36 2.25 -6.03
CA ASN A 23 -8.15 0.89 -6.51
C ASN A 23 -7.68 0.96 -7.97
N THR A 24 -6.65 0.20 -8.30
CA THR A 24 -6.05 0.20 -9.64
C THR A 24 -6.25 -1.16 -10.29
N LEU A 25 -6.64 -1.18 -11.56
CA LEU A 25 -6.69 -2.39 -12.36
C LEU A 25 -5.27 -2.72 -12.84
N ILE A 26 -4.77 -3.88 -12.44
CA ILE A 26 -3.52 -4.45 -12.95
C ILE A 26 -3.86 -5.32 -14.14
N THR A 27 -3.32 -4.95 -15.30
CA THR A 27 -3.37 -5.75 -16.52
C THR A 27 -1.94 -6.04 -16.96
N ARG A 28 -1.59 -7.32 -17.12
CA ARG A 28 -0.33 -7.76 -17.73
C ARG A 28 -0.64 -8.62 -18.94
N GLU A 29 0.25 -8.63 -19.92
CA GLU A 29 0.12 -9.54 -21.06
C GLU A 29 0.11 -10.99 -20.54
N GLU A 30 -0.88 -11.77 -20.97
CA GLU A 30 -1.04 -13.19 -20.61
C GLU A 30 -1.45 -13.52 -19.15
N GLU A 31 -1.71 -12.52 -18.29
CA GLU A 31 -2.27 -12.72 -16.94
C GLU A 31 -3.74 -12.31 -16.85
N PRO A 32 -4.58 -12.98 -16.04
CA PRO A 32 -5.93 -12.51 -15.77
C PRO A 32 -5.89 -11.12 -15.11
N PRO A 33 -6.88 -10.26 -15.38
CA PRO A 33 -6.94 -8.95 -14.76
C PRO A 33 -7.04 -9.08 -13.24
N ALA A 34 -6.32 -8.22 -12.52
CA ALA A 34 -6.31 -8.19 -11.08
C ALA A 34 -6.59 -6.78 -10.55
N ILE A 35 -7.07 -6.65 -9.32
CA ILE A 35 -7.34 -5.36 -8.68
C ILE A 35 -6.33 -5.17 -7.55
N GLN A 36 -5.53 -4.10 -7.63
CA GLN A 36 -4.77 -3.58 -6.51
C GLN A 36 -5.67 -2.72 -5.63
N LEU A 37 -5.82 -3.08 -4.36
CA LEU A 37 -6.58 -2.25 -3.42
C LEU A 37 -5.83 -0.93 -3.13
N GLY A 38 -6.57 0.17 -3.19
CA GLY A 38 -6.05 1.51 -2.89
C GLY A 38 -6.05 1.84 -1.40
N LEU A 39 -5.23 2.82 -1.02
CA LEU A 39 -5.09 3.32 0.36
C LEU A 39 -6.40 3.90 0.91
N ARG A 40 -7.34 4.33 0.06
CA ARG A 40 -8.67 4.79 0.49
C ARG A 40 -9.50 3.75 1.25
N GLN A 41 -9.16 2.46 1.10
CA GLN A 41 -9.81 1.37 1.82
C GLN A 41 -9.42 1.34 3.32
N VAL A 42 -8.32 2.01 3.69
CA VAL A 42 -7.90 2.17 5.09
C VAL A 42 -8.77 3.24 5.76
N ARG A 43 -9.70 2.80 6.60
CA ARG A 43 -10.66 3.71 7.26
C ARG A 43 -9.94 4.74 8.12
N GLY A 44 -10.24 6.01 7.88
CA GLY A 44 -9.68 7.13 8.64
C GLY A 44 -8.26 7.53 8.22
N PHE A 45 -7.71 6.93 7.16
CA PHE A 45 -6.44 7.31 6.59
C PHE A 45 -6.58 8.56 5.71
N SER A 46 -5.61 9.47 5.81
CA SER A 46 -5.64 10.73 5.07
C SER A 46 -5.24 10.52 3.60
N GLU A 47 -5.97 11.14 2.68
CA GLU A 47 -5.58 11.20 1.27
C GLU A 47 -4.31 12.04 1.08
N GLU A 48 -4.08 13.04 1.93
CA GLU A 48 -2.93 13.95 1.83
C GLU A 48 -1.60 13.25 2.15
N VAL A 49 -1.45 12.75 3.38
CA VAL A 49 -1.26 11.30 3.60
C VAL A 49 -0.67 10.48 2.45
N ALA A 50 -1.56 9.71 1.84
CA ALA A 50 -1.32 8.86 0.70
C ALA A 50 -0.60 9.58 -0.46
N ARG A 51 -1.00 10.81 -0.80
CA ARG A 51 -0.36 11.58 -1.89
C ARG A 51 1.11 11.87 -1.60
N ARG A 52 1.46 12.26 -0.37
CA ARG A 52 2.87 12.44 0.02
C ARG A 52 3.66 11.14 -0.11
N MET A 53 3.07 10.01 0.29
CA MET A 53 3.70 8.70 0.12
C MET A 53 3.93 8.36 -1.35
N MET A 54 2.94 8.60 -2.22
CA MET A 54 3.03 8.37 -3.66
C MET A 54 4.13 9.24 -4.31
N VAL A 55 4.19 10.53 -3.96
CA VAL A 55 5.24 11.43 -4.44
C VAL A 55 6.62 11.00 -3.94
N ALA A 56 6.74 10.63 -2.67
CA ALA A 56 8.00 10.15 -2.12
C ALA A 56 8.45 8.87 -2.83
N ARG A 57 7.62 7.83 -2.90
CA ARG A 57 8.02 6.53 -3.50
C ARG A 57 8.39 6.64 -4.98
N ALA A 58 7.76 7.58 -5.72
CA ALA A 58 8.08 7.83 -7.12
C ALA A 58 9.52 8.35 -7.32
N GLN A 59 10.09 9.03 -6.31
CA GLN A 59 11.49 9.47 -6.35
C GLN A 59 12.46 8.32 -6.06
N ARG A 60 12.14 7.51 -5.04
CA ARG A 60 12.86 6.27 -4.71
C ARG A 60 11.98 5.36 -3.83
N PRO A 61 12.06 4.03 -3.95
CA PRO A 61 11.39 3.11 -3.03
C PRO A 61 11.70 3.40 -1.57
N PHE A 62 10.78 3.07 -0.66
CA PHE A 62 11.04 3.16 0.77
C PHE A 62 11.92 1.99 1.21
N ALA A 63 12.97 2.28 1.98
CA ALA A 63 13.85 1.23 2.50
C ALA A 63 13.21 0.48 3.67
N ASP A 64 12.54 1.21 4.55
CA ASP A 64 11.87 0.69 5.72
C ASP A 64 10.73 1.63 6.18
N ILE A 65 10.12 1.29 7.30
CA ILE A 65 9.02 2.06 7.90
C ILE A 65 9.51 3.43 8.40
N ALA A 66 10.77 3.56 8.84
CA ALA A 66 11.31 4.83 9.32
C ALA A 66 11.55 5.80 8.14
N ASP A 67 12.06 5.31 7.00
CA ASP A 67 12.19 6.09 5.76
C ASP A 67 10.82 6.54 5.23
N LEU A 68 9.80 5.68 5.31
CA LEU A 68 8.42 6.04 5.02
C LEU A 68 7.93 7.20 5.91
N CYS A 69 8.08 7.06 7.24
CA CYS A 69 7.66 8.08 8.19
C CYS A 69 8.37 9.42 7.97
N ALA A 70 9.68 9.39 7.76
CA ALA A 70 10.48 10.59 7.53
C ALA A 70 10.11 11.32 6.24
N ARG A 71 9.84 10.59 5.14
CA ARG A 71 9.64 11.21 3.82
C ARG A 71 8.20 11.59 3.52
N ALA A 72 7.24 10.86 4.06
CA ALA A 72 5.82 11.11 3.80
C ALA A 72 5.10 11.81 4.96
N ALA A 73 5.82 12.12 6.04
CA ALA A 73 5.27 12.66 7.29
C ALA A 73 4.11 11.79 7.81
N VAL A 74 4.33 10.47 7.84
CA VAL A 74 3.40 9.48 8.40
C VAL A 74 3.59 9.51 9.91
N ASP A 75 2.56 9.96 10.62
CA ASP A 75 2.60 10.00 12.08
C ASP A 75 2.30 8.62 12.69
N LYS A 76 2.26 8.56 14.04
CA LYS A 76 2.01 7.30 14.74
C LYS A 76 0.61 6.74 14.48
N ARG A 77 -0.39 7.61 14.36
CA ARG A 77 -1.78 7.23 14.09
C ARG A 77 -1.91 6.65 12.69
N ASP A 78 -1.33 7.32 11.69
CA ASP A 78 -1.29 6.86 10.31
C ASP A 78 -0.57 5.52 10.20
N GLN A 79 0.57 5.37 10.89
CA GLN A 79 1.31 4.11 10.95
C GLN A 79 0.43 2.97 11.52
N ASP A 80 -0.32 3.22 12.60
CA ASP A 80 -1.19 2.22 13.21
C ASP A 80 -2.37 1.84 12.29
N LEU A 81 -2.91 2.79 11.54
CA LEU A 81 -3.94 2.52 10.51
C LEU A 81 -3.39 1.65 9.38
N LEU A 82 -2.19 1.98 8.88
CA LEU A 82 -1.50 1.19 7.85
C LEU A 82 -1.15 -0.21 8.35
N ALA A 83 -0.72 -0.36 9.61
CA ALA A 83 -0.44 -1.65 10.22
C ALA A 83 -1.70 -2.52 10.33
N GLN A 84 -2.83 -1.95 10.78
CA GLN A 84 -4.12 -2.65 10.85
C GLN A 84 -4.60 -3.11 9.47
N ALA A 85 -4.31 -2.34 8.42
CA ALA A 85 -4.60 -2.70 7.04
C ALA A 85 -3.59 -3.69 6.42
N SER A 86 -2.60 -4.16 7.19
CA SER A 86 -1.47 -4.98 6.69
C SER A 86 -0.66 -4.33 5.55
N ALA A 87 -0.74 -3.00 5.41
CA ALA A 87 -0.11 -2.25 4.31
C ALA A 87 1.41 -2.10 4.46
N LEU A 88 1.96 -2.39 5.64
CA LEU A 88 3.40 -2.32 5.94
C LEU A 88 4.12 -3.66 5.73
N ARG A 89 3.44 -4.68 5.22
CA ARG A 89 3.99 -6.05 5.10
C ARG A 89 5.21 -6.09 4.19
N GLY A 90 5.15 -5.45 3.03
CA GLY A 90 6.29 -5.43 2.12
C GLY A 90 7.53 -4.73 2.69
N LEU A 91 7.38 -3.66 3.48
CA LEU A 91 8.51 -3.01 4.16
C LEU A 91 9.05 -3.79 5.36
N SER A 92 8.20 -4.54 6.05
CA SER A 92 8.60 -5.38 7.18
C SER A 92 9.52 -6.52 6.75
N GLN A 93 9.36 -7.03 5.52
CA GLN A 93 10.22 -8.08 4.97
C GLN A 93 11.62 -7.57 4.59
N HIS A 94 11.73 -6.33 4.12
CA HIS A 94 13.03 -5.73 3.77
C HIS A 94 13.93 -5.48 4.99
N ARG A 95 13.38 -5.34 6.21
CA ARG A 95 14.17 -5.26 7.44
C ARG A 95 15.02 -6.52 7.68
N HIS A 96 14.54 -7.68 7.22
CA HIS A 96 15.25 -8.96 7.40
C HIS A 96 16.37 -9.18 6.38
N HIS A 97 16.53 -8.31 5.37
CA HIS A 97 17.64 -8.40 4.42
C HIS A 97 18.83 -7.51 4.80
N ALA A 98 18.85 -7.01 6.04
CA ALA A 98 19.94 -6.25 6.62
C ALA A 98 20.57 -6.99 7.83
N HIS A 99 20.97 -8.26 7.65
CA HIS A 99 22.17 -8.85 8.26
C HIS A 99 22.42 -10.26 7.70
#